data_AF-A0A522VTE1-F1
#
_entry.id   AF-A0A522VTE1-F1
#
_cell.length_a   1.000
_cell.length_b   1.000
_cell.length_c   1.000
_cell.angle_alpha   90.00
_cell.angle_beta   90.00
_cell.angle_gamma   90.00
#
_symmetry.space_group_name_H-M   'P 1'
#
loop_
_entity.id
_entity.type
_entity.pdbx_description
1 polymer ?
#
loop_
_entity_poly.entity_id
_entity_poly.type
_entity_poly.pdbx_seq_one_letter_code
_entity_poly.pdbx_strand_id
1 'polypeptide(L)'
;MKTNLTQLVLFALIGSGALFNLTACSLATAPPSEAARAEPAAKVEETHAASSASPCSAVAEAVAHGTCHQQVFTGHHGGMCQPQSIPYARCRSHISSCNLGNTGPVQLFNCEQQRGYTSATPKPGMLMSIGVNHLHHMPTGHTLYVEEVCPNPDGTYKLRVSHTNYDRHCHLEENAWVHYDPRTMHADFDTGHWSAWGKRLPVQGFIGHEPSGETMTPITRPTSVTRAKPTAKARRRK
;
A
#
# COMPACT_ATOMS: atom_id res chain seq x y z
N MET A 1 -29.79 7.27 47.51
CA MET A 1 -30.46 8.12 46.50
C MET A 1 -30.37 7.40 45.17
N LYS A 2 -31.50 6.91 44.66
CA LYS A 2 -31.62 6.16 43.40
C LYS A 2 -32.44 7.02 42.45
N THR A 3 -31.92 7.36 41.28
CA THR A 3 -32.68 8.04 40.22
C THR A 3 -32.89 7.08 39.06
N ASN A 4 -34.15 6.73 38.86
CA ASN A 4 -34.68 6.19 37.61
C ASN A 4 -34.72 7.31 36.56
N LEU A 5 -34.42 7.00 35.30
CA LEU A 5 -35.05 7.72 34.20
C LEU A 5 -35.21 6.82 32.97
N THR A 6 -36.49 6.57 32.69
CA THR A 6 -37.08 5.88 31.55
C THR A 6 -36.95 6.74 30.30
N GLN A 7 -36.48 6.19 29.18
CA GLN A 7 -36.85 6.71 27.86
C GLN A 7 -36.88 5.58 26.83
N LEU A 8 -38.10 5.21 26.46
CA LEU A 8 -38.44 4.31 25.36
C LEU A 8 -38.68 5.20 24.13
N VAL A 9 -37.85 5.08 23.10
CA VAL A 9 -38.08 5.77 21.82
C VAL A 9 -38.59 4.75 20.81
N LEU A 10 -39.87 4.92 20.46
CA LEU A 10 -40.61 4.17 19.45
C LEU A 10 -40.44 4.89 18.10
N PHE A 11 -39.72 4.29 17.15
CA PHE A 11 -39.68 4.80 15.77
C PHE A 11 -40.66 4.02 14.89
N ALA A 12 -41.55 4.78 14.27
CA ALA A 12 -42.55 4.36 13.31
C ALA A 12 -41.93 3.86 11.99
N LEU A 13 -42.43 2.73 11.51
CA LEU A 13 -42.19 2.18 10.16
C LEU A 13 -43.40 2.51 9.28
N ILE A 14 -43.26 3.44 8.32
CA ILE A 14 -44.15 3.59 7.17
C ILE A 14 -43.33 4.07 5.96
N GLY A 15 -43.50 3.40 4.81
CA GLY A 15 -43.01 3.83 3.50
C GLY A 15 -42.61 2.62 2.63
N SER A 16 -43.54 1.87 2.06
CA SER A 16 -44.22 2.14 0.77
C SER A 16 -43.31 1.97 -0.46
N GLY A 17 -43.58 0.89 -1.21
CA GLY A 17 -43.68 0.95 -2.68
C GLY A 17 -42.44 0.62 -3.50
N ALA A 18 -42.32 -0.64 -3.93
CA ALA A 18 -41.82 -0.97 -5.27
C ALA A 18 -42.37 -2.35 -5.70
N LEU A 19 -43.47 -2.33 -6.44
CA LEU A 19 -43.96 -3.47 -7.22
C LEU A 19 -43.03 -3.64 -8.42
N PHE A 20 -42.17 -4.66 -8.41
CA PHE A 20 -41.47 -5.09 -9.62
C PHE A 20 -42.24 -6.24 -10.27
N ASN A 21 -42.77 -5.97 -11.45
CA ASN A 21 -43.33 -6.92 -12.40
C ASN A 21 -42.23 -7.90 -12.85
N LEU A 22 -42.39 -9.18 -12.54
CA LEU A 22 -41.64 -10.28 -13.15
C LEU A 22 -42.53 -10.89 -14.24
N THR A 23 -42.37 -10.43 -15.48
CA THR A 23 -42.88 -11.13 -16.65
C THR A 23 -41.84 -12.14 -17.08
N ALA A 24 -42.15 -13.42 -16.87
CA ALA A 24 -41.46 -14.54 -17.48
C ALA A 24 -41.73 -14.57 -18.98
N CYS A 25 -40.69 -14.69 -19.79
CA CYS A 25 -40.80 -15.23 -21.14
C CYS A 25 -39.76 -16.35 -21.26
N SER A 26 -40.29 -17.56 -21.44
CA SER A 26 -39.56 -18.79 -21.65
C SER A 26 -39.60 -19.15 -23.14
N LEU A 27 -38.68 -20.04 -23.54
CA LEU A 27 -38.51 -20.71 -24.84
C LEU A 27 -37.87 -19.90 -25.98
N ALA A 28 -36.68 -20.31 -26.42
CA ALA A 28 -36.56 -21.28 -27.52
C ALA A 28 -35.09 -21.67 -27.76
N THR A 29 -34.85 -22.98 -27.76
CA THR A 29 -33.63 -23.66 -28.17
C THR A 29 -33.54 -23.71 -29.69
N ALA A 30 -32.34 -23.49 -30.26
CA ALA A 30 -32.02 -23.89 -31.64
C ALA A 30 -30.67 -24.65 -31.67
N PRO A 31 -30.58 -25.78 -32.40
CA PRO A 31 -29.40 -26.66 -32.48
C PRO A 31 -28.32 -26.17 -33.47
N PRO A 32 -27.13 -26.81 -33.51
CA PRO A 32 -25.90 -26.21 -34.08
C PRO A 32 -25.80 -26.39 -35.61
N SER A 33 -25.21 -25.38 -36.28
CA SER A 33 -24.82 -25.47 -37.69
C SER A 33 -23.36 -25.92 -37.81
N GLU A 34 -23.19 -26.92 -38.66
CA GLU A 34 -22.00 -27.67 -39.01
C GLU A 34 -21.04 -26.89 -39.94
N ALA A 35 -19.75 -27.18 -39.79
CA ALA A 35 -18.66 -27.07 -40.77
C ALA A 35 -18.43 -25.75 -41.54
N ALA A 36 -17.47 -24.96 -41.04
CA ALA A 36 -16.57 -24.18 -41.90
C ALA A 36 -15.13 -24.57 -41.57
N ARG A 37 -14.57 -25.42 -42.43
CA ARG A 37 -13.17 -25.85 -42.47
C ARG A 37 -12.34 -24.65 -42.97
N ALA A 38 -11.61 -23.99 -42.07
CA ALA A 38 -10.62 -22.97 -42.43
C ALA A 38 -9.21 -23.56 -42.23
N GLU A 39 -8.40 -23.45 -43.27
CA GLU A 39 -7.00 -23.86 -43.34
C GLU A 39 -6.11 -23.12 -42.33
N PRO A 40 -4.99 -23.71 -41.89
CA PRO A 40 -4.15 -23.12 -40.86
C PRO A 40 -3.43 -21.89 -41.40
N ALA A 41 -3.81 -20.72 -40.86
CA ALA A 41 -3.07 -19.48 -41.03
C ALA A 41 -1.65 -19.63 -40.49
N ALA A 42 -0.71 -19.15 -41.30
CA ALA A 42 0.71 -19.11 -41.00
C ALA A 42 0.99 -18.55 -39.60
N LYS A 43 1.90 -19.24 -38.91
CA LYS A 43 2.51 -18.83 -37.66
C LYS A 43 3.23 -17.50 -37.87
N VAL A 44 2.54 -16.40 -37.55
CA VAL A 44 3.20 -15.11 -37.32
C VAL A 44 3.98 -15.30 -36.02
N GLU A 45 5.29 -15.46 -36.17
CA GLU A 45 6.24 -15.43 -35.09
C GLU A 45 6.22 -14.00 -34.54
N GLU A 46 5.33 -13.77 -33.57
CA GLU A 46 5.35 -12.59 -32.73
C GLU A 46 6.67 -12.63 -31.97
N THR A 47 7.65 -11.91 -32.51
CA THR A 47 8.84 -11.51 -31.80
C THR A 47 8.37 -10.67 -30.62
N HIS A 48 8.08 -11.33 -29.50
CA HIS A 48 8.04 -10.72 -28.20
C HIS A 48 9.41 -10.09 -27.99
N ALA A 49 9.49 -8.79 -28.24
CA ALA A 49 10.57 -7.97 -27.72
C ALA A 49 10.60 -8.26 -26.22
N ALA A 50 11.65 -8.95 -25.78
CA ALA A 50 11.91 -9.21 -24.39
C ALA A 50 11.95 -7.84 -23.70
N SER A 51 10.83 -7.49 -23.06
CA SER A 51 10.75 -6.34 -22.17
C SER A 51 11.83 -6.60 -21.13
N SER A 52 12.89 -5.80 -21.21
CA SER A 52 14.03 -5.89 -20.31
C SER A 52 13.52 -5.60 -18.90
N ALA A 53 13.17 -6.66 -18.17
CA ALA A 53 12.80 -6.57 -16.77
C ALA A 53 13.95 -5.85 -16.07
N SER A 54 13.65 -4.72 -15.44
CA SER A 54 14.65 -4.01 -14.67
C SER A 54 15.15 -4.94 -13.56
N PRO A 55 16.48 -4.99 -13.31
CA PRO A 55 17.03 -5.92 -12.34
C PRO A 55 16.48 -5.63 -10.94
N CYS A 56 16.39 -6.68 -10.12
CA CYS A 56 16.06 -6.54 -8.71
C CYS A 56 17.05 -5.60 -8.02
N SER A 57 16.55 -4.79 -7.08
CA SER A 57 17.34 -3.90 -6.24
C SER A 57 17.17 -4.29 -4.79
N ALA A 58 18.26 -4.43 -4.05
CA ALA A 58 18.28 -4.76 -2.63
C ALA A 58 18.88 -3.60 -1.82
N VAL A 59 18.65 -3.60 -0.51
CA VAL A 59 19.32 -2.68 0.40
C VAL A 59 20.84 -2.87 0.33
N ALA A 60 21.59 -1.78 0.15
CA ALA A 60 23.04 -1.82 -0.08
C ALA A 60 23.80 -2.29 1.17
N GLU A 61 23.31 -1.94 2.36
CA GLU A 61 23.85 -2.37 3.63
C GLU A 61 22.72 -3.00 4.44
N ALA A 62 22.68 -4.33 4.47
CA ALA A 62 21.73 -5.03 5.30
C ALA A 62 22.16 -4.86 6.76
N VAL A 63 21.28 -4.29 7.59
CA VAL A 63 21.39 -4.46 9.04
C VAL A 63 21.58 -5.96 9.31
N ALA A 64 22.46 -6.35 10.23
CA ALA A 64 22.72 -7.78 10.44
C ALA A 64 21.43 -8.51 10.87
N HIS A 65 21.27 -9.77 10.43
CA HIS A 65 20.12 -10.59 10.76
C HIS A 65 19.93 -10.68 12.29
N GLY A 66 18.68 -10.63 12.74
CA GLY A 66 18.31 -10.77 14.16
C GLY A 66 18.68 -9.59 15.07
N THR A 67 19.43 -8.57 14.63
CA THR A 67 19.80 -7.45 15.53
C THR A 67 18.60 -6.60 15.95
N CYS A 68 17.56 -6.56 15.11
CA CYS A 68 16.30 -5.88 15.38
C CYS A 68 15.24 -6.80 16.00
N HIS A 69 15.60 -8.04 16.33
CA HIS A 69 14.69 -9.02 16.92
C HIS A 69 15.33 -9.67 18.14
N GLN A 70 14.90 -9.23 19.31
CA GLN A 70 15.11 -9.98 20.55
C GLN A 70 13.74 -10.20 21.17
N GLN A 71 13.26 -11.44 21.11
CA GLN A 71 11.95 -11.75 21.62
C GLN A 71 11.89 -11.57 23.13
N VAL A 72 11.04 -10.66 23.58
CA VAL A 72 10.79 -10.41 25.01
C VAL A 72 9.29 -10.31 25.26
N PHE A 73 8.85 -10.74 26.43
CA PHE A 73 7.46 -10.59 26.86
C PHE A 73 7.38 -9.45 27.88
N THR A 74 6.64 -8.39 27.57
CA THR A 74 6.51 -7.23 28.46
C THR A 74 5.27 -7.35 29.35
N GLY A 75 5.47 -7.51 30.67
CA GLY A 75 4.42 -7.55 31.71
C GLY A 75 4.40 -8.87 32.52
N HIS A 76 3.96 -8.81 33.78
CA HIS A 76 3.68 -10.02 34.57
C HIS A 76 2.35 -10.64 34.13
N HIS A 77 2.30 -11.97 33.94
CA HIS A 77 1.13 -12.76 33.55
C HIS A 77 0.56 -12.49 32.13
N GLY A 78 1.24 -12.96 31.08
CA GLY A 78 0.70 -12.93 29.71
C GLY A 78 0.89 -11.60 28.98
N GLY A 79 2.02 -10.93 29.26
CA GLY A 79 2.42 -9.68 28.63
C GLY A 79 2.47 -9.70 27.10
N MET A 80 2.41 -8.50 26.48
CA MET A 80 2.54 -8.33 25.04
C MET A 80 3.93 -8.81 24.58
N CYS A 81 3.99 -9.63 23.53
CA CYS A 81 5.26 -10.02 22.94
C CYS A 81 5.92 -8.80 22.26
N GLN A 82 7.24 -8.81 22.16
CA GLN A 82 8.04 -7.82 21.44
C GLN A 82 9.17 -8.51 20.66
N PRO A 83 9.70 -7.87 19.61
CA PRO A 83 9.18 -6.64 19.02
C PRO A 83 7.90 -6.89 18.21
N GLN A 84 6.89 -6.05 18.42
CA GLN A 84 5.76 -5.93 17.49
C GLN A 84 6.24 -5.43 16.11
N SER A 85 5.37 -5.44 15.10
CA SER A 85 5.76 -5.12 13.72
C SER A 85 6.36 -3.71 13.55
N ILE A 86 5.83 -2.70 14.24
CA ILE A 86 6.37 -1.34 14.20
C ILE A 86 7.76 -1.23 14.85
N PRO A 87 7.98 -1.64 16.12
CA PRO A 87 9.31 -1.63 16.72
C PRO A 87 10.37 -2.33 15.87
N TYR A 88 10.04 -3.50 15.31
CA TYR A 88 10.93 -4.21 14.39
C TYR A 88 11.22 -3.38 13.14
N ALA A 89 10.18 -2.92 12.45
CA ALA A 89 10.30 -2.15 11.22
C ALA A 89 11.12 -0.86 11.41
N ARG A 90 10.92 -0.13 12.51
CA ARG A 90 11.67 1.08 12.85
C ARG A 90 13.15 0.80 13.11
N CYS A 91 13.45 -0.28 13.84
CA CYS A 91 14.84 -0.69 14.04
C CYS A 91 15.50 -1.02 12.70
N ARG A 92 14.79 -1.76 11.85
CA ARG A 92 15.30 -2.25 10.56
C ARG A 92 15.50 -1.11 9.54
N SER A 93 14.61 -0.13 9.51
CA SER A 93 14.67 0.99 8.56
C SER A 93 15.32 2.25 9.09
N HIS A 94 15.56 2.37 10.40
CA HIS A 94 15.95 3.63 11.05
C HIS A 94 14.95 4.80 10.86
N ILE A 95 13.71 4.55 10.42
CA ILE A 95 12.65 5.56 10.37
C ILE A 95 12.13 5.77 11.81
N SER A 96 12.53 6.87 12.43
CA SER A 96 12.21 7.17 13.84
C SER A 96 11.10 8.21 14.02
N SER A 97 10.66 8.83 12.93
CA SER A 97 9.65 9.88 12.93
C SER A 97 8.24 9.34 13.19
N CYS A 98 7.25 10.24 13.36
CA CYS A 98 5.88 9.90 13.73
C CYS A 98 5.78 8.95 14.94
N ASN A 99 6.63 9.16 15.96
CA ASN A 99 6.61 8.36 17.18
C ASN A 99 5.50 8.83 18.13
N LEU A 100 4.26 8.41 17.87
CA LEU A 100 3.06 8.84 18.61
C LEU A 100 2.75 7.95 19.83
N GLY A 101 3.75 7.22 20.36
CA GLY A 101 3.57 6.27 21.46
C GLY A 101 2.92 4.97 20.98
N ASN A 102 1.77 4.58 21.57
CA ASN A 102 1.05 3.36 21.20
C ASN A 102 0.31 3.52 19.86
N THR A 103 1.07 3.56 18.77
CA THR A 103 0.60 3.83 17.41
C THR A 103 0.40 2.53 16.65
N GLY A 104 -0.73 2.37 15.96
CA GLY A 104 -0.96 1.27 15.03
C GLY A 104 -0.34 1.50 13.64
N PRO A 105 -0.11 0.45 12.83
CA PRO A 105 0.46 0.58 11.47
C PRO A 105 -0.24 1.57 10.55
N VAL A 106 -1.57 1.60 10.57
CA VAL A 106 -2.39 2.58 9.82
C VAL A 106 -2.12 4.01 10.28
N GLN A 107 -2.03 4.23 11.60
CA GLN A 107 -1.80 5.57 12.15
C GLN A 107 -0.38 6.07 11.82
N LEU A 108 0.62 5.18 11.86
CA LEU A 108 1.99 5.49 11.44
C LEU A 108 2.02 5.94 9.98
N PHE A 109 1.39 5.20 9.07
CA PHE A 109 1.32 5.57 7.66
C PHE A 109 0.64 6.93 7.44
N ASN A 110 -0.51 7.17 8.07
CA ASN A 110 -1.23 8.43 7.93
C ASN A 110 -0.40 9.63 8.40
N CYS A 111 0.36 9.47 9.49
CA CYS A 111 1.27 10.53 9.96
C CYS A 111 2.39 10.80 8.96
N GLU A 112 3.03 9.76 8.41
CA GLU A 112 4.10 9.93 7.43
C GLU A 112 3.60 10.46 6.08
N GLN A 113 2.36 10.12 5.71
CA GLN A 113 1.69 10.67 4.54
C GLN A 113 1.47 12.18 4.69
N GLN A 114 1.04 12.65 5.86
CA GLN A 114 0.91 14.09 6.14
C GLN A 114 2.24 14.84 6.05
N ARG A 115 3.35 14.13 6.29
CA ARG A 115 4.71 14.67 6.15
C ARG A 115 5.27 14.58 4.73
N GLY A 116 4.57 13.91 3.81
CA GLY A 116 5.02 13.72 2.43
C GLY A 116 6.10 12.65 2.25
N TYR A 117 6.27 11.74 3.21
CA TYR A 117 7.28 10.67 3.18
C TYR A 117 6.72 9.30 2.79
N THR A 118 5.60 9.29 2.07
CA THR A 118 4.99 8.06 1.54
C THR A 118 5.02 8.00 0.02
N SER A 119 5.07 6.79 -0.52
CA SER A 119 5.08 6.49 -1.95
C SER A 119 4.13 5.33 -2.26
N ALA A 120 3.55 5.31 -3.46
CA ALA A 120 2.90 4.11 -4.00
C ALA A 120 3.91 3.15 -4.66
N THR A 121 5.09 3.65 -5.06
CA THR A 121 6.15 2.84 -5.64
C THR A 121 7.09 2.32 -4.54
N PRO A 122 7.32 1.01 -4.45
CA PRO A 122 8.25 0.43 -3.48
C PRO A 122 9.70 0.78 -3.81
N LYS A 123 10.51 0.92 -2.76
CA LYS A 123 11.98 0.93 -2.86
C LYS A 123 12.56 0.07 -1.73
N PRO A 124 13.76 -0.52 -1.92
CA PRO A 124 14.46 -1.17 -0.82
C PRO A 124 14.66 -0.19 0.34
N GLY A 125 14.51 -0.67 1.58
CA GLY A 125 14.63 0.13 2.79
C GLY A 125 13.34 0.82 3.24
N MET A 126 12.29 0.81 2.43
CA MET A 126 10.99 1.38 2.81
C MET A 126 10.20 0.44 3.73
N LEU A 127 9.25 1.01 4.48
CA LEU A 127 8.24 0.25 5.20
C LEU A 127 6.98 0.10 4.36
N MET A 128 6.60 -1.12 4.03
CA MET A 128 5.29 -1.40 3.46
C MET A 128 4.23 -1.35 4.58
N SER A 129 3.17 -0.57 4.38
CA SER A 129 2.05 -0.49 5.32
C SER A 129 0.81 -1.18 4.76
N ILE A 130 0.40 -2.27 5.42
CA ILE A 130 -0.85 -2.97 5.14
C ILE A 130 -1.95 -2.34 6.00
N GLY A 131 -3.05 -1.98 5.35
CA GLY A 131 -4.24 -1.40 5.95
C GLY A 131 -5.05 -2.36 6.79
N VAL A 132 -6.17 -1.84 7.30
CA VAL A 132 -7.16 -2.63 8.02
C VAL A 132 -7.69 -3.74 7.13
N ASN A 133 -7.71 -4.97 7.64
CA ASN A 133 -8.32 -6.10 6.97
C ASN A 133 -9.25 -6.84 7.94
N HIS A 134 -10.55 -6.62 7.79
CA HIS A 134 -11.57 -7.26 8.63
C HIS A 134 -11.72 -8.75 8.37
N LEU A 135 -11.46 -9.20 7.14
CA LEU A 135 -11.58 -10.61 6.74
C LEU A 135 -10.57 -11.50 7.48
N HIS A 136 -9.38 -10.95 7.78
CA HIS A 136 -8.30 -11.67 8.46
C HIS A 136 -8.04 -11.17 9.89
N HIS A 137 -9.02 -10.53 10.52
CA HIS A 137 -8.91 -10.04 11.90
C HIS A 137 -7.67 -9.17 12.18
N MET A 138 -7.34 -8.27 11.24
CA MET A 138 -6.22 -7.33 11.33
C MET A 138 -6.75 -5.89 11.43
N PRO A 139 -7.28 -5.46 12.60
CA PRO A 139 -7.96 -4.18 12.77
C PRO A 139 -7.01 -2.96 12.78
N THR A 140 -5.72 -3.18 13.05
CA THR A 140 -4.70 -2.12 13.13
C THR A 140 -3.84 -2.00 11.88
N GLY A 141 -3.96 -2.95 10.95
CA GLY A 141 -3.01 -3.16 9.87
C GLY A 141 -1.72 -3.85 10.32
N HIS A 142 -0.71 -3.87 9.44
CA HIS A 142 0.62 -4.44 9.68
C HIS A 142 1.71 -3.65 8.96
N THR A 143 2.92 -3.64 9.49
CA THR A 143 4.08 -3.00 8.85
C THR A 143 5.15 -4.05 8.54
N LEU A 144 5.71 -3.96 7.34
CA LEU A 144 6.80 -4.82 6.88
C LEU A 144 7.96 -3.97 6.39
N TYR A 145 9.17 -4.48 6.50
CA TYR A 145 10.35 -3.88 5.91
C TYR A 145 10.61 -4.47 4.54
N VAL A 146 10.84 -3.63 3.53
CA VAL A 146 11.16 -4.04 2.16
C VAL A 146 12.67 -4.24 2.03
N GLU A 147 13.12 -5.49 2.01
CA GLU A 147 14.52 -5.86 1.85
C GLU A 147 14.97 -5.74 0.38
N GLU A 148 14.08 -6.08 -0.55
CA GLU A 148 14.38 -6.16 -1.97
C GLU A 148 13.14 -5.89 -2.83
N VAL A 149 13.36 -5.27 -4.00
CA VAL A 149 12.32 -4.92 -4.97
C VAL A 149 12.72 -5.41 -6.35
N CYS A 150 11.91 -6.28 -6.92
CA CYS A 150 12.02 -6.76 -8.30
C CYS A 150 10.83 -6.23 -9.10
N PRO A 151 11.00 -5.26 -10.00
CA PRO A 151 9.92 -4.82 -10.88
C PRO A 151 9.59 -5.91 -11.92
N ASN A 152 8.31 -6.17 -12.11
CA ASN A 152 7.83 -7.10 -13.13
C ASN A 152 7.49 -6.34 -14.44
N PRO A 153 7.57 -6.98 -15.61
CA PRO A 153 7.26 -6.35 -16.89
C PRO A 153 5.83 -5.79 -17.02
N ASP A 154 4.88 -6.32 -16.25
CA ASP A 154 3.48 -5.92 -16.25
C ASP A 154 3.18 -4.70 -15.36
N GLY A 155 4.21 -4.10 -14.76
CA GLY A 155 4.11 -2.94 -13.87
C GLY A 155 3.83 -3.29 -12.41
N THR A 156 3.76 -4.57 -12.05
CA THR A 156 3.70 -5.04 -10.66
C THR A 156 5.10 -5.18 -10.08
N TYR A 157 5.19 -5.50 -8.79
CA TYR A 157 6.47 -5.72 -8.11
C TYR A 157 6.45 -7.04 -7.34
N LYS A 158 7.58 -7.75 -7.38
CA LYS A 158 7.88 -8.82 -6.44
C LYS A 158 8.82 -8.27 -5.37
N LEU A 159 8.42 -8.37 -4.12
CA LEU A 159 9.09 -7.77 -2.97
C LEU A 159 9.58 -8.86 -2.04
N ARG A 160 10.84 -8.80 -1.60
CA ARG A 160 11.30 -9.59 -0.45
C ARG A 160 11.13 -8.74 0.79
N VAL A 161 10.47 -9.28 1.79
CA VAL A 161 10.14 -8.55 3.03
C VAL A 161 10.61 -9.30 4.27
N SER A 162 10.76 -8.55 5.35
CA SER A 162 10.91 -9.06 6.70
C SER A 162 9.95 -8.35 7.65
N HIS A 163 9.42 -9.07 8.63
CA HIS A 163 8.47 -8.53 9.60
C HIS A 163 8.37 -9.43 10.83
N THR A 164 7.85 -8.86 11.92
CA THR A 164 7.55 -9.63 13.14
C THR A 164 6.06 -9.61 13.43
N ASN A 165 5.66 -10.46 14.38
CA ASN A 165 4.29 -10.52 14.90
C ASN A 165 3.26 -10.89 13.82
N TYR A 166 3.66 -11.79 12.93
CA TYR A 166 2.78 -12.38 11.93
C TYR A 166 1.79 -13.40 12.56
N ASP A 167 2.04 -13.83 13.80
CA ASP A 167 1.38 -14.93 14.48
C ASP A 167 0.93 -14.62 15.92
N ARG A 168 0.99 -13.35 16.34
CA ARG A 168 0.70 -12.87 17.70
C ARG A 168 1.70 -13.33 18.79
N HIS A 169 2.80 -13.98 18.40
CA HIS A 169 3.90 -14.38 19.29
C HIS A 169 5.18 -13.60 19.02
N CYS A 170 5.12 -12.61 18.11
CA CYS A 170 6.25 -11.77 17.73
C CYS A 170 7.42 -12.55 17.15
N HIS A 171 7.16 -13.71 16.56
CA HIS A 171 8.17 -14.37 15.76
C HIS A 171 8.57 -13.49 14.58
N LEU A 172 9.84 -13.61 14.22
CA LEU A 172 10.43 -12.98 13.06
C LEU A 172 10.22 -13.88 11.85
N GLU A 173 9.67 -13.30 10.78
CA GLU A 173 9.65 -13.90 9.46
C GLU A 173 10.57 -13.10 8.54
N GLU A 174 11.51 -13.81 7.91
CA GLU A 174 12.46 -13.25 6.96
C GLU A 174 12.28 -13.92 5.59
N ASN A 175 12.63 -13.20 4.53
CA ASN A 175 12.63 -13.71 3.16
C ASN A 175 11.25 -14.16 2.64
N ALA A 176 10.17 -13.60 3.19
CA ALA A 176 8.85 -13.73 2.60
C ALA A 176 8.80 -12.93 1.29
N TRP A 177 8.27 -13.55 0.24
CA TRP A 177 8.04 -12.91 -1.04
C TRP A 177 6.60 -12.49 -1.21
N VAL A 178 6.41 -11.25 -1.65
CA VAL A 178 5.11 -10.60 -1.80
C VAL A 178 4.99 -10.04 -3.22
N HIS A 179 3.92 -10.38 -3.91
CA HIS A 179 3.50 -9.73 -5.15
C HIS A 179 2.68 -8.48 -4.80
N TYR A 180 3.01 -7.32 -5.37
CA TYR A 180 2.32 -6.06 -5.15
C TYR A 180 1.89 -5.42 -6.48
N ASP A 181 0.60 -5.10 -6.58
CA ASP A 181 0.03 -4.38 -7.73
C ASP A 181 -0.24 -2.91 -7.35
N PRO A 182 0.52 -1.95 -7.92
CA PRO A 182 0.35 -0.53 -7.63
C PRO A 182 -0.96 0.06 -8.19
N ARG A 183 -1.59 -0.59 -9.17
CA ARG A 183 -2.84 -0.11 -9.78
C ARG A 183 -4.03 -0.35 -8.87
N THR A 184 -4.00 -1.48 -8.17
CA THR A 184 -5.07 -1.87 -7.24
C THR A 184 -4.71 -1.58 -5.79
N MET A 185 -3.45 -1.28 -5.48
CA MET A 185 -2.93 -1.13 -4.11
C MET A 185 -3.17 -2.38 -3.26
N HIS A 186 -2.98 -3.56 -3.85
CA HIS A 186 -3.11 -4.84 -3.15
C HIS A 186 -1.81 -5.63 -3.19
N ALA A 187 -1.63 -6.48 -2.19
CA ALA A 187 -0.51 -7.41 -2.13
C ALA A 187 -0.94 -8.84 -1.80
N ASP A 188 -0.21 -9.78 -2.38
CA ASP A 188 -0.34 -11.22 -2.17
C ASP A 188 0.98 -11.77 -1.64
N PHE A 189 0.94 -12.53 -0.55
CA PHE A 189 2.09 -13.30 -0.10
C PHE A 189 2.21 -14.54 -0.97
N ASP A 190 3.31 -14.64 -1.71
CA ASP A 190 3.65 -15.80 -2.54
C ASP A 190 4.31 -16.90 -1.70
N THR A 191 5.05 -16.51 -0.66
CA THR A 191 5.76 -17.41 0.26
C THR A 191 5.65 -16.90 1.70
N GLY A 192 6.19 -17.66 2.66
CA GLY A 192 6.10 -17.34 4.09
C GLY A 192 4.82 -17.86 4.76
N HIS A 193 4.71 -17.63 6.06
CA HIS A 193 3.64 -18.06 6.94
C HIS A 193 2.29 -17.47 6.57
N TRP A 194 2.28 -16.29 5.95
CA TRP A 194 1.06 -15.67 5.46
C TRP A 194 0.64 -16.15 4.06
N SER A 195 1.45 -16.91 3.32
CA SER A 195 1.15 -17.30 1.92
C SER A 195 -0.22 -17.96 1.70
N ALA A 196 -0.69 -18.75 2.67
CA ALA A 196 -1.96 -19.46 2.57
C ALA A 196 -3.19 -18.55 2.66
N TRP A 197 -3.09 -17.38 3.31
CA TRP A 197 -4.24 -16.51 3.56
C TRP A 197 -4.02 -15.05 3.18
N GLY A 198 -2.78 -14.59 3.09
CA GLY A 198 -2.35 -13.23 2.80
C GLY A 198 -2.56 -12.88 1.33
N LYS A 199 -3.82 -12.92 0.90
CA LYS A 199 -4.26 -12.61 -0.47
C LYS A 199 -5.07 -11.33 -0.47
N ARG A 200 -4.87 -10.50 -1.49
CA ARG A 200 -5.49 -9.20 -1.68
C ARG A 200 -5.47 -8.38 -0.40
N LEU A 201 -4.30 -8.30 0.24
CA LEU A 201 -4.12 -7.47 1.40
C LEU A 201 -4.11 -6.00 0.97
N PRO A 202 -4.90 -5.11 1.60
CA PRO A 202 -4.97 -3.71 1.21
C PRO A 202 -3.68 -3.00 1.62
N VAL A 203 -2.95 -2.44 0.67
CA VAL A 203 -1.71 -1.70 0.90
C VAL A 203 -2.03 -0.22 0.92
N GLN A 204 -1.62 0.48 1.98
CA GLN A 204 -1.76 1.94 2.04
C GLN A 204 -0.67 2.62 1.23
N GLY A 205 0.54 2.04 1.24
CA GLY A 205 1.71 2.50 0.49
C GLY A 205 3.00 2.12 1.21
N PHE A 206 4.06 2.84 0.87
CA PHE A 206 5.41 2.63 1.38
C PHE A 206 5.91 3.89 2.07
N ILE A 207 6.43 3.75 3.28
CA ILE A 207 7.02 4.84 4.07
C ILE A 207 8.53 4.85 3.80
N GLY A 208 9.04 5.97 3.31
CA GLY A 208 10.46 6.18 3.07
C GLY A 208 11.15 6.99 4.17
N HIS A 209 12.44 7.20 3.99
CA HIS A 209 13.17 8.17 4.78
C HIS A 209 12.77 9.59 4.40
N GLU A 210 12.79 10.46 5.40
CA GLU A 210 12.97 11.89 5.15
C GLU A 210 14.27 12.06 4.33
N PRO A 211 14.24 12.76 3.18
CA PRO A 211 15.45 13.04 2.43
C PRO A 211 16.40 13.74 3.40
N SER A 212 17.52 13.09 3.71
CA SER A 212 18.60 13.68 4.49
C SER A 212 18.86 15.04 3.89
N GLY A 213 18.83 16.10 4.70
CA GLY A 213 18.94 17.50 4.27
C GLY A 213 20.28 17.86 3.62
N GLU A 214 20.71 17.12 2.59
CA GLU A 214 21.55 17.64 1.53
C GLU A 214 20.82 18.86 0.98
N THR A 215 21.31 20.01 1.43
CA THR A 215 20.97 21.35 1.02
C THR A 215 20.42 21.32 -0.40
N MET A 216 19.10 21.42 -0.55
CA MET A 216 18.52 21.83 -1.82
C MET A 216 19.13 23.19 -2.10
N THR A 217 20.17 23.23 -2.93
CA THR A 217 20.65 24.46 -3.53
C THR A 217 19.41 25.14 -4.09
N PRO A 218 19.04 26.35 -3.64
CA PRO A 218 17.86 27.01 -4.15
C PRO A 218 17.97 27.02 -5.67
N ILE A 219 16.98 26.46 -6.34
CA ILE A 219 16.86 26.60 -7.79
C ILE A 219 16.73 28.10 -8.02
N THR A 220 17.83 28.74 -8.42
CA THR A 220 17.85 30.14 -8.79
C THR A 220 16.90 30.27 -9.97
N ARG A 221 15.69 30.75 -9.70
CA ARG A 221 14.65 30.97 -10.69
C ARG A 221 15.25 31.91 -11.76
N PRO A 222 15.25 31.55 -13.05
CA PRO A 222 15.72 32.46 -14.07
C PRO A 222 14.77 33.66 -14.10
N THR A 223 15.23 34.79 -13.59
CA THR A 223 14.60 36.09 -13.82
C THR A 223 14.86 36.49 -15.26
N SER A 224 13.96 36.10 -16.14
CA SER A 224 13.81 36.75 -17.44
C SER A 224 12.39 37.26 -17.57
N VAL A 225 12.20 38.57 -17.48
CA VAL A 225 11.47 39.36 -18.50
C VAL A 225 11.93 40.82 -18.38
N THR A 226 12.71 41.28 -19.35
CA THR A 226 12.93 42.69 -19.64
C THR A 226 11.58 43.34 -19.97
N ARG A 227 11.06 44.19 -19.08
CA ARG A 227 9.86 44.99 -19.34
C ARG A 227 10.21 46.13 -20.29
N ALA A 228 9.68 46.10 -21.50
CA ALA A 228 9.76 47.21 -22.45
C ALA A 228 9.14 48.48 -21.84
N LYS A 229 9.84 49.60 -22.01
CA LYS A 229 9.51 50.93 -21.49
C LYS A 229 8.38 51.55 -22.34
N PRO A 230 7.27 52.02 -21.76
CA PRO A 230 6.26 52.77 -22.52
C PRO A 230 6.80 54.17 -22.85
N THR A 231 6.74 54.54 -24.13
CA THR A 231 6.99 55.91 -24.62
C THR A 231 5.92 56.87 -24.10
N ALA A 232 6.36 57.93 -23.40
CA ALA A 232 5.51 58.99 -22.90
C ALA A 232 4.94 59.84 -24.05
N LYS A 233 3.61 60.02 -24.04
CA LYS A 233 2.88 60.90 -24.95
C LYS A 233 3.00 62.35 -24.47
N ALA A 234 3.36 63.25 -25.39
CA ALA A 234 3.61 64.66 -25.13
C ALA A 234 2.38 65.38 -24.57
N ARG A 235 2.58 66.12 -23.47
CA ARG A 235 1.61 67.00 -22.84
C ARG A 235 1.76 68.40 -23.44
N ARG A 236 0.87 68.81 -24.34
CA ARG A 236 0.75 70.21 -24.77
C ARG A 236 -0.01 70.99 -23.69
N ARG A 237 0.65 72.04 -23.19
CA ARG A 237 0.07 73.07 -22.32
C ARG A 237 -0.85 74.00 -23.14
N LYS A 238 -1.97 74.41 -22.53
CA LYS A 238 -2.44 75.79 -22.56
C LYS A 238 -2.47 76.25 -21.10
#